data_AF-A0A3D3S0Z5-F1
#
_entry.id   AF-A0A3D3S0Z5-F1
#
_cell.length_a   1.000
_cell.length_b   1.000
_cell.length_c   1.000
_cell.angle_alpha   90.00
_cell.angle_beta   90.00
_cell.angle_gamma   90.00
#
_symmetry.space_group_name_H-M   'P 1'
#
loop_
_entity.id
_entity.type
_entity.pdbx_description
1 polymer ?
#
loop_
_entity_poly.entity_id
_entity_poly.type
_entity_poly.pdbx_seq_one_letter_code
_entity_poly.pdbx_strand_id
1 'polypeptide(L)'
;MHTLPLSRPLPSGLLLAALMLATRSHHFASPLHLPDASWAVFFLAGALLPGWRPLAGLLGLAAVIDYVAIAFGGVSAFCVSPAYAALVPAYGALYAAGRWDARPVAAGVP
;
A
#
# COMPACT_ATOMS: atom_id res chain seq x y z
N MET A 1 -22.33 3.87 13.77
CA MET A 1 -22.28 4.99 12.82
C MET A 1 -21.30 6.04 13.34
N HIS A 2 -19.99 5.78 13.26
CA HIS A 2 -18.98 6.81 13.44
C HIS A 2 -18.42 7.12 12.06
N THR A 3 -19.03 8.09 11.38
CA THR A 3 -18.42 8.73 10.23
C THR A 3 -17.20 9.48 10.73
N LEU A 4 -16.04 8.80 10.77
CA LEU A 4 -14.77 9.49 10.88
C LEU A 4 -14.77 10.60 9.82
N PRO A 5 -14.49 11.86 10.18
CA PRO A 5 -14.60 13.01 9.28
C PRO A 5 -13.42 13.02 8.28
N LEU A 6 -13.32 11.95 7.49
CA LEU A 6 -12.34 11.71 6.45
C LEU A 6 -12.96 12.06 5.09
N SER A 7 -13.70 13.17 5.02
CA SER A 7 -14.46 13.64 3.86
C SER A 7 -13.61 14.03 2.65
N ARG A 8 -12.35 13.62 2.57
CA ARG A 8 -11.49 13.79 1.39
C ARG A 8 -10.63 12.53 1.21
N PRO A 9 -10.74 11.81 0.08
CA PRO A 9 -9.89 10.65 -0.22
C PRO A 9 -8.43 11.04 -0.49
N LEU A 10 -8.15 12.33 -0.72
CA LEU A 10 -6.80 12.85 -0.94
C LEU A 10 -5.88 12.75 0.30
N PRO A 11 -6.23 13.28 1.49
CA PRO A 11 -5.37 13.19 2.68
C PRO A 11 -5.13 11.75 3.14
N SER A 12 -6.11 10.86 3.02
CA SER A 12 -5.91 9.44 3.35
C SER A 12 -4.95 8.76 2.37
N GLY A 13 -5.09 9.02 1.07
CA GLY A 13 -4.13 8.55 0.06
C GLY A 13 -2.72 9.09 0.28
N LEU A 14 -2.59 10.38 0.63
CA LEU A 14 -1.29 11.01 0.92
C LEU A 14 -0.64 10.43 2.17
N LEU A 15 -1.42 10.21 3.24
CA LEU A 15 -0.95 9.60 4.48
C LEU A 15 -0.46 8.17 4.23
N LEU A 16 -1.21 7.38 3.47
CA LEU A 16 -0.83 6.02 3.09
C LEU A 16 0.45 5.99 2.25
N ALA A 17 0.59 6.92 1.29
CA ALA A 17 1.81 7.07 0.50
C ALA A 17 3.02 7.49 1.37
N ALA A 18 2.83 8.42 2.30
CA ALA A 18 3.87 8.85 3.23
C ALA A 18 4.29 7.72 4.18
N LEU A 19 3.34 6.94 4.70
CA LEU A 19 3.60 5.76 5.54
C LEU A 19 4.39 4.70 4.78
N MET A 20 4.05 4.45 3.51
CA MET A 20 4.77 3.53 2.66
C MET A 20 6.20 4.01 2.41
N LEU A 21 6.40 5.30 2.10
CA LEU A 21 7.73 5.88 1.89
C LEU A 21 8.61 5.79 3.15
N ALA A 22 8.03 6.07 4.32
CA ALA A 22 8.74 6.04 5.60
C ALA A 22 9.16 4.63 6.04
N THR A 23 8.36 3.61 5.72
CA THR A 23 8.59 2.22 6.19
C THR A 23 9.31 1.34 5.17
N ARG A 24 9.20 1.65 3.88
CA ARG A 24 9.83 0.89 2.78
C ARG A 24 11.26 1.35 2.48
N SER A 25 11.65 2.54 2.94
CA SER A 25 13.03 3.02 2.80
C SER A 25 13.96 2.30 3.79
N HIS A 26 14.81 1.42 3.27
CA HIS A 26 15.80 0.68 4.05
C HIS A 26 16.70 1.57 4.92
N HIS A 27 16.92 2.82 4.50
CA HIS A 27 17.67 3.83 5.24
C HIS A 27 17.02 4.25 6.57
N PHE A 28 15.69 4.18 6.70
CA PHE A 28 14.97 4.56 7.92
C PHE A 28 14.44 3.35 8.71
N ALA A 29 14.33 2.17 8.07
CA ALA A 29 13.89 0.93 8.71
C ALA A 29 15.02 0.19 9.47
N SER A 30 16.29 0.35 9.05
CA SER A 30 17.44 -0.33 9.66
C SER A 30 17.69 -0.03 11.16
N PRO A 31 17.55 1.22 11.65
CA PRO A 31 17.73 1.50 13.08
C PRO A 31 16.54 1.07 13.96
N LEU A 32 15.37 0.80 13.38
CA LEU A 32 14.11 0.69 14.13
C LEU A 32 13.37 -0.66 13.96
N HIS A 33 13.86 -1.58 13.12
CA HIS A 33 13.25 -2.90 12.87
C HIS A 33 11.74 -2.84 12.56
N LEU A 34 11.29 -1.77 11.91
CA LEU A 34 9.87 -1.62 11.62
C LEU A 34 9.45 -2.61 10.52
N PRO A 35 8.36 -3.38 10.71
CA PRO A 35 7.81 -4.22 9.67
C PRO A 35 7.35 -3.33 8.49
N ASP A 36 7.60 -3.80 7.28
CA ASP A 36 7.19 -3.12 6.06
C ASP A 36 5.66 -2.95 6.03
N ALA A 37 5.19 -1.70 6.09
CA ALA A 37 3.76 -1.39 6.21
C ALA A 37 3.02 -1.52 4.87
N SER A 38 3.69 -1.87 3.76
CA SER A 38 3.08 -1.89 2.43
C SER A 38 1.84 -2.78 2.40
N TRP A 39 1.86 -3.93 3.09
CA TRP A 39 0.71 -4.84 3.13
C TRP A 39 -0.53 -4.20 3.75
N ALA A 40 -0.35 -3.54 4.90
CA ALA A 40 -1.42 -2.80 5.57
C ALA A 40 -1.89 -1.61 4.73
N VAL A 41 -0.97 -0.91 4.06
CA VAL A 41 -1.27 0.20 3.16
C VAL A 41 -2.15 -0.24 1.99
N PHE A 42 -1.83 -1.34 1.31
CA PHE A 42 -2.66 -1.85 0.21
C PHE A 42 -4.04 -2.31 0.68
N PHE A 43 -4.14 -2.96 1.84
CA PHE A 43 -5.43 -3.33 2.44
C PHE A 43 -6.28 -2.10 2.78
N LEU A 44 -5.72 -1.14 3.53
CA LEU A 44 -6.41 0.10 3.91
C LEU A 44 -6.78 0.95 2.70
N ALA A 45 -5.93 0.99 1.67
CA ALA A 45 -6.26 1.67 0.43
C ALA A 45 -7.46 1.06 -0.29
N GLY A 46 -7.62 -0.27 -0.19
CA GLY A 46 -8.81 -0.98 -0.67
C GLY A 46 -10.07 -0.57 0.10
N ALA A 47 -9.97 -0.48 1.42
CA ALA A 47 -11.09 -0.13 2.29
C ALA A 47 -11.51 1.35 2.21
N LEU A 48 -10.54 2.26 2.08
CA LEU A 48 -10.76 3.71 2.25
C LEU A 48 -10.90 4.48 0.94
N LEU A 49 -10.26 4.05 -0.15
CA LEU A 49 -10.24 4.81 -1.41
C LEU A 49 -11.11 4.13 -2.48
N PRO A 50 -11.94 4.88 -3.23
CA PRO A 50 -12.75 4.36 -4.33
C PRO A 50 -11.96 4.21 -5.65
N GLY A 51 -12.40 3.32 -6.54
CA GLY A 51 -11.79 3.04 -7.86
C GLY A 51 -10.45 2.29 -7.83
N TRP A 52 -9.94 1.87 -9.00
CA TRP A 52 -8.68 1.11 -9.13
C TRP A 52 -7.41 1.99 -9.16
N ARG A 53 -7.58 3.30 -9.38
CA ARG A 53 -6.50 4.30 -9.46
C ARG A 53 -5.53 4.31 -8.27
N PRO A 54 -5.97 4.23 -6.99
CA PRO A 54 -5.05 4.18 -5.85
C PRO A 54 -4.18 2.91 -5.83
N LEU A 55 -4.69 1.75 -6.30
CA LEU A 55 -3.90 0.53 -6.41
C LEU A 55 -2.74 0.72 -7.40
N ALA A 56 -3.02 1.27 -8.58
CA ALA A 56 -2.00 1.56 -9.58
C ALA A 56 -0.99 2.61 -9.08
N GLY A 57 -1.47 3.66 -8.40
CA GLY A 57 -0.62 4.69 -7.80
C GLY A 57 0.33 4.13 -6.73
N LEU A 58 -0.17 3.29 -5.82
CA LEU A 58 0.65 2.67 -4.77
C LEU A 58 1.61 1.62 -5.32
N LEU A 59 1.23 0.84 -6.33
CA LEU A 59 2.14 -0.07 -7.05
C LEU A 59 3.28 0.70 -7.74
N GLY A 60 2.93 1.80 -8.42
CA GLY A 60 3.93 2.67 -9.05
C GLY A 60 4.87 3.29 -8.02
N LEU A 61 4.32 3.80 -6.91
CA LEU A 61 5.10 4.36 -5.81
C LEU A 61 6.06 3.32 -5.21
N ALA A 62 5.60 2.10 -4.97
CA ALA A 62 6.40 0.97 -4.50
C ALA A 62 7.62 0.72 -5.42
N ALA A 63 7.36 0.60 -6.72
CA ALA A 63 8.40 0.35 -7.71
C ALA A 63 9.40 1.51 -7.80
N VAL A 64 8.94 2.76 -7.71
CA VAL A 64 9.81 3.95 -7.71
C VAL A 64 10.68 4.00 -6.46
N ILE A 65 10.13 3.73 -5.28
CA ILE A 65 10.89 3.68 -4.01
C ILE A 65 12.02 2.65 -4.12
N ASP A 66 11.69 1.43 -4.57
CA ASP A 66 12.66 0.34 -4.66
C ASP A 66 13.73 0.63 -5.73
N TYR A 67 13.34 1.23 -6.86
CA TYR A 67 14.29 1.67 -7.90
C TYR A 67 15.24 2.76 -7.40
N VAL A 68 14.73 3.79 -6.73
CA VAL A 68 15.58 4.88 -6.18
C VAL A 68 16.53 4.34 -5.11
N ALA A 69 16.07 3.42 -4.26
CA ALA A 69 16.91 2.79 -3.25
C ALA A 69 18.08 2.01 -3.85
N ILE A 70 17.87 1.32 -4.97
CA ILE A 70 18.92 0.57 -5.67
C ILE A 70 19.84 1.51 -6.46
N ALA A 71 19.27 2.44 -7.23
CA ALA A 71 20.02 3.29 -8.15
C ALA A 71 20.83 4.39 -7.44
N PHE A 72 20.29 4.96 -6.36
CA PHE A 72 20.89 6.10 -5.65
C PHE A 72 21.20 5.81 -4.18
N GLY A 73 20.54 4.82 -3.57
CA GLY A 73 20.74 4.45 -2.15
C GLY A 73 21.75 3.34 -1.90
N GLY A 74 22.34 2.74 -2.94
CA GLY A 74 23.35 1.67 -2.80
C GLY A 74 22.80 0.35 -2.24
N VAL A 75 21.48 0.16 -2.24
CA VAL A 75 20.84 -1.09 -1.79
C VAL A 75 21.06 -2.19 -2.83
N SER A 76 21.35 -3.41 -2.38
CA SER A 76 21.56 -4.54 -3.28
C SER A 76 20.30 -4.87 -4.08
N ALA A 77 20.43 -5.07 -5.39
CA ALA A 77 19.34 -5.48 -6.27
C ALA A 77 18.93 -6.96 -6.12
N PHE A 78 19.43 -7.67 -5.11
CA PHE A 78 19.21 -9.10 -4.90
C PHE A 78 17.72 -9.48 -4.83
N CYS A 79 16.89 -8.60 -4.25
CA CYS A 79 15.44 -8.81 -4.14
C CYS A 79 14.66 -8.54 -5.44
N VAL A 80 15.31 -7.92 -6.45
CA VAL A 80 14.69 -7.62 -7.75
C VAL A 80 15.01 -8.75 -8.72
N SER A 81 14.14 -9.76 -8.71
CA SER A 81 14.19 -10.91 -9.60
C SER A 81 12.90 -10.99 -10.43
N PRO A 82 12.76 -11.93 -11.38
CA PRO A 82 11.47 -12.14 -12.07
C PRO A 82 10.31 -12.41 -11.10
N ALA A 83 10.60 -12.97 -9.91
CA ALA A 83 9.60 -13.20 -8.87
C ALA A 83 9.05 -11.89 -8.25
N TYR A 84 9.74 -10.76 -8.41
CA TYR A 84 9.26 -9.45 -7.98
C TYR A 84 7.91 -9.08 -8.63
N ALA A 85 7.64 -9.58 -9.85
CA ALA A 85 6.35 -9.41 -10.50
C ALA A 85 5.17 -10.05 -9.72
N ALA A 86 5.43 -11.06 -8.88
CA ALA A 86 4.41 -11.68 -8.03
C ALA A 86 3.89 -10.74 -6.92
N LEU A 87 4.54 -9.60 -6.69
CA LEU A 87 4.02 -8.55 -5.81
C LEU A 87 2.74 -7.91 -6.36
N VAL A 88 2.58 -7.87 -7.69
CA VAL A 88 1.38 -7.30 -8.32
C VAL A 88 0.11 -8.07 -7.91
N PRO A 89 0.01 -9.40 -8.10
CA PRO A 89 -1.16 -10.14 -7.65
C PRO A 89 -1.27 -10.18 -6.11
N ALA A 90 -0.16 -10.18 -5.36
CA ALA A 90 -0.21 -10.16 -3.90
C ALA A 90 -0.85 -8.87 -3.35
N TYR A 91 -0.38 -7.70 -3.79
CA TYR A 91 -0.94 -6.41 -3.40
C TYR A 91 -2.34 -6.18 -3.98
N GLY A 92 -2.62 -6.71 -5.18
CA GLY A 92 -3.96 -6.75 -5.74
C GLY A 92 -4.94 -7.52 -4.86
N ALA A 93 -4.54 -8.66 -4.31
CA ALA A 93 -5.37 -9.47 -3.41
C ALA A 93 -5.65 -8.73 -2.09
N LEU A 94 -4.65 -8.11 -1.48
CA LEU A 94 -4.83 -7.30 -0.25
C LEU A 94 -5.79 -6.13 -0.47
N TYR A 95 -5.62 -5.45 -1.61
CA TYR A 95 -6.48 -4.33 -1.99
C TYR A 95 -7.93 -4.79 -2.26
N ALA A 96 -8.11 -5.94 -2.91
CA ALA A 96 -9.42 -6.55 -3.10
C ALA A 96 -10.07 -6.99 -1.77
N ALA A 97 -9.28 -7.52 -0.83
CA ALA A 97 -9.75 -7.90 0.50
C ALA A 97 -10.24 -6.68 1.30
N GLY A 98 -9.48 -5.59 1.34
CA GLY A 98 -9.91 -4.35 1.99
C GLY A 98 -11.17 -3.77 1.35
N ARG A 99 -11.30 -3.89 0.02
CA ARG A 99 -12.53 -3.53 -0.68
C ARG A 99 -13.73 -4.37 -0.29
N TRP A 100 -13.54 -5.67 -0.09
CA TRP A 100 -14.61 -6.57 0.33
C TRP A 100 -15.08 -6.23 1.73
N ASP A 101 -14.15 -6.02 2.65
CA ASP A 101 -14.44 -5.70 4.06
C ASP A 101 -15.21 -4.39 4.22
N ALA A 102 -14.88 -3.38 3.41
CA ALA A 102 -15.59 -2.10 3.39
C ALA A 102 -16.94 -2.13 2.65
N ARG A 103 -17.34 -3.26 2.03
CA ARG A 103 -18.69 -3.37 1.46
C ARG A 103 -19.69 -3.36 2.61
N PRO A 104 -20.75 -2.55 2.54
CA PRO A 104 -21.85 -2.68 3.48
C PRO A 104 -22.32 -4.14 3.50
N VAL A 105 -22.55 -4.71 4.69
CA VAL A 105 -23.35 -5.92 4.85
C VAL A 105 -24.78 -5.58 4.41
N ALA A 106 -25.00 -5.55 3.11
CA ALA A 106 -26.29 -5.35 2.45
C ALA A 106 -26.73 -6.67 1.80
N ALA A 107 -26.55 -7.77 2.53
CA ALA A 107 -27.05 -9.07 2.14
C ALA A 107 -27.46 -9.85 3.40
N GLY A 108 -28.76 -9.80 3.71
CA GLY A 108 -29.38 -10.78 4.60
C GLY A 108 -29.99 -10.23 5.89
N VAL A 109 -31.07 -9.46 5.78
CA VAL A 109 -32.21 -9.65 6.70
C VAL A 109 -33.47 -9.63 5.81
N PRO A 110 -34.28 -10.72 5.78
CA PRO A 110 -35.54 -10.75 5.04
C PRO A 110 -36.56 -9.76 5.60
#